data_AF-A0A9X5TZZ7-F1
#
_entry.id   AF-A0A9X5TZZ7-F1
#
_cell.length_a   1.000
_cell.length_b   1.000
_cell.length_c   1.000
_cell.angle_alpha   90.00
_cell.angle_beta   90.00
_cell.angle_gamma   90.00
#
_symmetry.space_group_name_H-M   'P 1'
#
loop_
_entity.id
_entity.type
_entity.pdbx_description
1 polymer ?
#
loop_
_entity_poly.entity_id
_entity_poly.type
_entity_poly.pdbx_seq_one_letter_code
_entity_poly.pdbx_strand_id
1 'polypeptide(L)'
;MPDLTFSSDALRTAAQYVDEAATCTTVTPPTGDPCSHVYAQRISGPINNLNNAETAIQDELKAMHSDMLKTLQEFEAMENAIADSFSASNEG
;
A
#
# COMPACT_ATOMS: atom_id res chain seq x y z
N MET A 1 8.13 25.29 14.87
CA MET A 1 7.52 24.02 14.40
C MET A 1 7.73 23.96 12.91
N PRO A 2 8.13 22.82 12.32
CA PRO A 2 8.05 22.68 10.87
C PRO A 2 6.60 22.93 10.44
N ASP A 3 6.42 23.76 9.42
CA ASP A 3 5.12 24.10 8.85
C ASP A 3 4.62 22.89 8.07
N LEU A 4 4.01 21.94 8.78
CA LEU A 4 3.45 20.72 8.21
C LEU A 4 2.11 21.10 7.56
N THR A 5 2.15 21.59 6.31
CA THR A 5 0.94 21.72 5.50
C THR A 5 0.48 20.32 5.13
N PHE A 6 -0.28 19.70 6.03
CA PHE A 6 -0.83 18.37 5.89
C PHE A 6 -2.17 18.46 5.14
N SER A 7 -2.22 17.92 3.91
CA SER A 7 -3.46 17.83 3.14
C SER A 7 -4.02 16.41 3.26
N SER A 8 -5.15 16.28 3.97
CA SER A 8 -5.88 15.01 4.12
C SER A 8 -6.20 14.37 2.76
N ASP A 9 -6.55 15.19 1.77
CA ASP A 9 -6.81 14.74 0.40
C ASP A 9 -5.55 14.20 -0.30
N ALA A 10 -4.39 14.84 -0.13
CA ALA A 10 -3.14 14.35 -0.70
C ALA A 10 -2.76 12.97 -0.13
N LEU A 11 -2.97 12.77 1.18
CA LEU A 11 -2.71 11.47 1.81
C LEU A 11 -3.72 10.41 1.37
N ARG A 12 -5.00 10.78 1.22
CA ARG A 12 -6.06 9.89 0.72
C ARG A 12 -5.82 9.47 -0.73
N THR A 13 -5.33 10.38 -1.57
CA THR A 13 -4.91 10.06 -2.94
C THR A 13 -3.68 9.15 -2.96
N ALA A 14 -2.67 9.42 -2.12
CA ALA A 14 -1.49 8.56 -2.02
C ALA A 14 -1.85 7.14 -1.56
N ALA A 15 -2.78 7.02 -0.61
CA ALA A 15 -3.33 5.75 -0.13
C ALA A 15 -3.98 4.91 -1.26
N GLN A 16 -4.74 5.55 -2.17
CA GLN A 16 -5.40 4.86 -3.28
C GLN A 16 -4.44 4.29 -4.32
N TYR A 17 -3.32 4.98 -4.60
CA TYR A 17 -2.31 4.50 -5.56
C TYR A 17 -1.56 3.24 -5.08
N VAL A 18 -1.58 2.95 -3.79
CA VAL A 18 -0.80 1.88 -3.17
C VAL A 18 -1.48 0.51 -3.30
N ASP A 19 -2.80 0.47 -3.50
CA ASP A 19 -3.58 -0.78 -3.52
C ASP A 19 -3.53 -1.51 -4.88
N GLU A 20 -3.00 -0.86 -5.93
CA GLU A 20 -3.13 -1.31 -7.32
C GLU A 20 -1.79 -1.78 -7.91
N ALA A 21 -1.25 -2.91 -7.44
CA ALA A 21 -0.42 -3.83 -8.25
C ALA A 21 0.10 -5.05 -7.45
N ALA A 22 -0.16 -6.24 -7.99
CA ALA A 22 0.77 -7.36 -8.14
C ALA A 22 0.03 -8.55 -8.74
N THR A 23 0.56 -9.17 -9.78
CA THR A 23 0.03 -10.45 -10.27
C THR A 23 1.13 -11.50 -10.20
N CYS A 24 0.95 -12.48 -9.31
CA CYS A 24 1.85 -13.61 -9.18
C CYS A 24 2.05 -14.29 -10.54
N THR A 25 3.31 -14.40 -10.96
CA THR A 25 3.65 -15.01 -12.25
C THR A 25 3.90 -16.50 -12.07
N THR A 26 3.22 -17.33 -12.86
CA THR A 26 3.39 -18.79 -12.86
C THR A 26 4.14 -19.26 -14.09
N VAL A 27 5.15 -20.12 -13.91
CA VAL A 27 5.88 -20.76 -15.02
C VAL A 27 5.24 -22.10 -15.34
N THR A 28 4.72 -22.25 -16.56
CA THR A 28 4.16 -23.51 -17.07
C THR A 28 5.01 -24.01 -18.25
N PRO A 29 5.65 -25.19 -18.15
CA PRO A 29 6.42 -25.74 -19.26
C PRO A 29 5.50 -26.15 -20.43
N PRO A 30 5.88 -25.89 -21.69
CA PRO A 30 5.14 -26.40 -22.84
C PRO A 30 5.33 -27.91 -23.00
N THR A 31 4.26 -28.62 -23.37
CA THR A 31 4.25 -30.08 -23.51
C THR A 31 5.04 -30.54 -24.74
N GLY A 32 5.83 -31.60 -24.61
CA GLY A 32 6.35 -32.38 -25.75
C GLY A 32 7.85 -32.23 -26.08
N ASP A 33 8.59 -31.33 -25.43
CA ASP A 33 10.05 -31.21 -25.61
C ASP A 33 10.80 -31.29 -24.26
N PRO A 34 11.67 -32.29 -24.04
CA PRO A 34 12.48 -32.38 -22.81
C PRO A 34 13.34 -31.14 -22.54
N CYS A 35 13.77 -30.41 -23.58
CA CYS A 35 14.57 -29.19 -23.41
C CYS A 35 13.73 -28.05 -22.81
N SER A 36 12.43 -27.97 -23.13
CA SER A 36 11.53 -26.94 -22.59
C SER A 36 11.36 -27.06 -21.07
N HIS A 37 11.40 -28.28 -20.52
CA HIS A 37 11.35 -28.51 -19.08
C HIS A 37 12.59 -27.96 -18.37
N VAL A 38 13.77 -28.09 -18.98
CA VAL A 38 15.03 -27.54 -18.45
C VAL A 38 14.98 -26.01 -18.43
N TYR A 39 14.47 -25.38 -19.48
CA TYR A 39 14.30 -23.92 -19.50
C TYR A 39 13.27 -23.44 -18.48
N ALA A 40 12.13 -24.12 -18.36
CA ALA A 40 11.10 -23.81 -17.37
C ALA A 40 11.67 -23.89 -15.94
N GLN A 41 12.39 -24.96 -15.60
CA GLN A 41 13.03 -25.09 -14.29
C GLN A 41 14.04 -23.97 -14.00
N ARG A 42 14.85 -23.58 -15.01
CA ARG A 42 15.85 -22.51 -14.85
C ARG A 42 15.21 -21.15 -14.54
N ILE A 43 14.03 -20.86 -15.12
CA ILE A 43 13.34 -19.59 -14.89
C ILE A 43 12.41 -19.62 -13.67
N SER A 44 11.96 -20.79 -13.22
CA SER A 44 11.09 -20.91 -12.03
C SER A 44 11.73 -20.36 -10.76
N GLY A 45 13.04 -20.59 -10.53
CA GLY A 45 13.74 -20.07 -9.36
C GLY A 45 13.72 -18.53 -9.30
N PRO A 46 14.22 -17.84 -10.35
CA PRO A 46 14.12 -16.38 -10.45
C PRO A 46 12.69 -15.84 -10.34
N ILE A 47 11.70 -16.47 -10.98
CA ILE A 47 10.29 -16.04 -10.90
C ILE A 47 9.74 -16.17 -9.47
N ASN A 48 10.04 -17.26 -8.77
CA ASN A 48 9.62 -17.42 -7.37
C ASN A 48 10.26 -16.36 -6.47
N ASN A 49 11.52 -16.01 -6.69
CA ASN A 49 12.18 -14.94 -5.94
C ASN A 49 11.51 -13.59 -6.18
N LEU A 50 11.14 -13.29 -7.43
CA LEU A 50 10.41 -12.08 -7.78
C LEU A 50 9.03 -12.04 -7.13
N ASN A 51 8.25 -13.14 -7.19
CA ASN A 51 6.94 -13.23 -6.55
C ASN A 51 7.03 -13.05 -5.02
N ASN A 52 8.07 -13.60 -4.38
CA ASN A 52 8.29 -13.43 -2.94
C ASN A 52 8.66 -11.98 -2.58
N ALA A 53 9.53 -11.34 -3.37
CA ALA A 53 9.89 -9.95 -3.17
C ALA A 53 8.69 -9.02 -3.40
N GLU A 54 7.88 -9.29 -4.42
CA GLU A 54 6.63 -8.57 -4.68
C GLU A 54 5.65 -8.71 -3.52
N THR A 55 5.49 -9.92 -2.97
CA THR A 55 4.66 -10.15 -1.78
C THR A 55 5.14 -9.33 -0.58
N ALA A 56 6.45 -9.29 -0.33
CA ALA A 56 7.01 -8.50 0.78
C ALA A 56 6.76 -6.99 0.59
N ILE A 57 6.94 -6.48 -0.64
CA ILE A 57 6.63 -5.08 -0.97
C ILE A 57 5.14 -4.80 -0.75
N GLN A 58 4.25 -5.71 -1.13
CA GLN A 58 2.81 -5.54 -0.89
C GLN A 58 2.45 -5.46 0.59
N ASP A 59 3.07 -6.29 1.42
CA ASP A 59 2.82 -6.26 2.86
C ASP A 59 3.29 -4.93 3.47
N GLU A 60 4.44 -4.41 3.06
CA GLU A 60 4.92 -3.08 3.46
C GLU A 60 4.00 -1.96 2.98
N LEU A 61 3.54 -2.04 1.74
CA LEU A 61 2.58 -1.08 1.15
C LEU A 61 1.25 -1.07 1.91
N LYS A 62 0.70 -2.24 2.27
CA LYS A 62 -0.52 -2.34 3.09
C LYS A 62 -0.32 -1.77 4.50
N ALA A 63 0.84 -2.04 5.12
CA ALA A 63 1.16 -1.47 6.42
C ALA A 63 1.22 0.06 6.35
N MET A 64 1.93 0.61 5.35
CA MET A 64 1.99 2.05 5.10
C MET A 64 0.61 2.65 4.86
N HIS A 65 -0.25 1.98 4.10
CA HIS A 65 -1.63 2.41 3.86
C HIS A 65 -2.44 2.47 5.16
N SER A 66 -2.34 1.44 6.00
CA SER A 66 -2.98 1.41 7.31
C SER A 66 -2.50 2.56 8.21
N ASP A 67 -1.20 2.82 8.25
CA ASP A 67 -0.62 3.90 9.05
C ASP A 67 -1.07 5.28 8.55
N MET A 68 -1.16 5.48 7.22
CA MET A 68 -1.70 6.70 6.62
C MET A 68 -3.16 6.91 7.02
N LEU A 69 -4.02 5.89 6.92
CA LEU A 69 -5.42 5.99 7.34
C LEU A 69 -5.59 6.32 8.82
N LYS A 70 -4.77 5.70 9.68
CA LYS A 70 -4.77 5.99 11.12
C LYS A 70 -4.38 7.43 11.39
N THR A 71 -3.33 7.91 10.73
CA THR A 71 -2.89 9.30 10.84
C THR A 71 -4.02 10.26 10.44
N LEU A 72 -4.71 9.99 9.32
CA LEU A 72 -5.87 10.79 8.89
C LEU A 72 -6.98 10.84 9.96
N GLN A 73 -7.32 9.71 10.56
CA GLN A 73 -8.34 9.65 11.61
C GLN A 73 -7.95 10.46 12.85
N GLU A 74 -6.67 10.41 13.25
CA GLU A 74 -6.16 11.22 14.37
C GLU A 74 -6.24 12.72 14.05
N PHE A 75 -5.94 13.12 12.82
CA PHE A 75 -6.12 14.51 12.38
C PHE A 75 -7.58 14.94 12.36
N GLU A 76 -8.48 14.15 11.76
CA GLU A 76 -9.93 14.44 11.73
C GLU A 76 -10.50 14.56 13.16
N ALA A 77 -10.07 13.71 14.09
CA ALA A 77 -10.48 13.80 15.50
C ALA A 77 -10.00 15.09 16.18
N MET A 78 -8.76 15.52 15.90
CA MET A 78 -8.22 16.77 16.41
C MET A 78 -8.96 17.99 15.84
N GLU A 79 -9.25 18.00 14.53
CA GLU A 79 -10.01 19.08 13.90
C GLU A 79 -11.42 19.21 14.49
N ASN A 80 -12.11 18.08 14.70
CA ASN A 80 -13.43 18.06 15.33
C ASN A 80 -13.37 18.59 16.78
N ALA A 81 -12.38 18.17 17.59
CA ALA A 81 -12.23 18.67 18.95
C ALA A 81 -11.99 20.19 19.02
N ILE A 82 -11.25 20.73 18.04
CA ILE A 82 -11.03 22.18 17.91
C ILE A 82 -12.34 22.88 17.52
N ALA A 83 -13.07 22.35 16.52
CA ALA A 83 -14.34 22.91 16.07
C ALA A 83 -15.41 22.92 17.20
N ASP A 84 -15.47 21.84 17.99
CA ASP A 84 -16.34 21.74 19.16
C ASP A 84 -15.98 22.79 20.22
N SER A 85 -14.67 23.01 20.46
CA SER A 85 -14.20 24.03 21.40
C SER A 85 -14.62 25.45 20.99
N PHE A 86 -14.62 25.78 19.70
CA PHE A 86 -15.08 27.08 19.22
C PHE A 86 -16.61 27.21 19.24
N SER A 87 -17.33 26.12 18.96
CA SER A 87 -18.79 26.08 18.98
C SER A 87 -19.33 26.25 20.41
N ALA A 88 -18.73 25.56 21.38
CA ALA A 88 -19.06 25.71 22.80
C ALA A 88 -18.77 27.13 23.34
N SER A 89 -17.82 27.85 22.72
CA SER A 89 -17.45 29.20 23.13
C SER A 89 -18.37 30.30 22.54
N ASN A 90 -19.24 29.96 21.59
CA ASN A 90 -20.18 30.87 20.93
C ASN A 90 -21.62 30.82 21.52
N GLU A 91 -21.90 29.90 22.46
CA GLU A 91 -23.18 29.80 23.18
C GLU A 91 -23.18 30.57 24.53
N GLY A 92 -22.27 31.52 24.72
CA GLY A 92 -22.16 32.38 25.91
C GLY A 92 -22.59 33.82 25.68
#